data_AF-D5PZH8-F1
#
_entry.id   AF-D5PZH8-F1
#
_cell.length_a   1.000
_cell.length_b   1.000
_cell.length_c   1.000
_cell.angle_alpha   90.00
_cell.angle_beta   90.00
_cell.angle_gamma   90.00
#
_symmetry.space_group_name_H-M   'P 1'
#
loop_
_entity.id
_entity.type
_entity.pdbx_description
1 polymer ?
#
loop_
_entity_poly.entity_id
_entity_poly.type
_entity_poly.pdbx_seq_one_letter_code
_entity_poly.pdbx_strand_id
1 'polypeptide(L)'
;MDIKLLNQVRSVTKGIVIFDVVLIVLMLITSTLSKPVLLGLIFGSIIAMLNFRLLAISLEKSVTFPAGKAQAYASAQYAIRLFIMAVVLFASATVPHLNIIGTALGLLSTKFVILSKNFINKLKRKEA
;
A
#
# COMPACT_ATOMS: atom_id res chain seq x y z
N MET A 1 8.17 8.19 16.34
CA MET A 1 8.48 7.88 14.93
C MET A 1 9.76 8.56 14.53
N ASP A 2 10.80 7.75 14.39
CA ASP A 2 12.13 8.17 13.95
C ASP A 2 12.07 8.94 12.61
N ILE A 3 12.95 9.95 12.46
CA ILE A 3 13.05 10.78 11.24
C ILE A 3 13.35 9.90 10.01
N LYS A 4 14.11 8.81 10.18
CA LYS A 4 14.39 7.85 9.10
C LYS A 4 13.13 7.12 8.64
N LEU A 5 12.29 6.67 9.58
CA LEU A 5 11.01 6.01 9.28
C LEU A 5 10.01 6.97 8.63
N LEU A 6 9.94 8.22 9.10
CA LEU A 6 9.13 9.28 8.48
C LEU A 6 9.50 9.50 7.01
N ASN A 7 10.81 9.57 6.71
CA ASN A 7 11.29 9.74 5.35
C ASN A 7 10.99 8.51 4.47
N GLN A 8 11.03 7.30 5.04
CA GLN A 8 10.68 6.08 4.33
C GLN A 8 9.18 6.01 4.01
N VAL A 9 8.32 6.33 4.98
CA VAL A 9 6.87 6.46 4.77
C VAL A 9 6.57 7.46 3.69
N ARG A 10 7.13 8.67 3.78
CA ARG A 10 6.95 9.72 2.77
C ARG A 10 7.44 9.28 1.40
N SER A 11 8.56 8.58 1.30
CA SER A 11 9.09 8.09 0.02
C SER A 11 8.19 7.04 -0.62
N VAL A 12 7.61 6.13 0.18
CA VAL A 12 6.67 5.13 -0.33
C VAL A 12 5.35 5.78 -0.74
N THR A 13 4.83 6.71 0.07
CA THR A 13 3.65 7.51 -0.29
C THR A 13 3.83 8.25 -1.61
N LYS A 14 4.96 8.92 -1.83
CA LYS A 14 5.27 9.57 -3.12
C LYS A 14 5.31 8.56 -4.26
N GLY A 15 5.90 7.39 -4.05
CA GLY A 15 5.94 6.32 -5.05
C GLY A 15 4.55 5.78 -5.41
N ILE A 16 3.64 5.65 -4.44
CA ILE A 16 2.24 5.25 -4.66
C ILE A 16 1.54 6.27 -5.55
N VAL A 17 1.69 7.56 -5.26
CA VAL A 17 1.09 8.63 -6.08
C VAL A 17 1.62 8.59 -7.51
N ILE A 18 2.93 8.38 -7.71
CA ILE A 18 3.51 8.25 -9.05
C ILE A 18 2.94 7.01 -9.77
N PHE A 19 2.84 5.88 -9.08
CA PHE A 19 2.29 4.65 -9.64
C PHE A 19 0.82 4.80 -10.05
N ASP A 20 0.02 5.47 -9.21
CA ASP A 20 -1.37 5.78 -9.53
C ASP A 20 -1.50 6.69 -10.75
N VAL A 21 -0.65 7.73 -10.86
CA VAL A 21 -0.62 8.60 -12.05
C VAL A 21 -0.28 7.80 -13.31
N VAL A 22 0.71 6.90 -13.25
CA VAL A 22 1.07 6.03 -14.38
C VAL A 22 -0.09 5.11 -14.78
N LEU A 23 -0.78 4.51 -13.80
CA LEU A 23 -1.97 3.68 -14.04
C LEU A 23 -3.10 4.47 -14.69
N ILE A 24 -3.35 5.70 -14.23
CA ILE A 24 -4.39 6.58 -14.81
C ILE A 24 -4.05 6.92 -16.26
N VAL A 25 -2.79 7.23 -16.57
CA VAL A 25 -2.33 7.50 -17.94
C VAL A 25 -2.49 6.26 -18.83
N LEU A 26 -2.14 5.07 -18.32
CA LEU A 26 -2.30 3.81 -19.06
C LEU A 26 -3.79 3.48 -19.32
N MET A 27 -4.66 3.75 -18.35
CA MET A 27 -6.12 3.58 -18.50
C MET A 27 -6.72 4.59 -19.50
N LEU A 28 -6.17 5.80 -19.58
CA LEU A 28 -6.57 6.81 -20.56
C LEU A 28 -6.22 6.36 -21.99
N ILE A 29 -5.02 5.80 -22.18
CA ILE A 29 -4.56 5.29 -23.49
C ILE A 29 -5.40 4.07 -23.94
N THR A 30 -5.79 3.21 -23.01
CA THR A 30 -6.58 2.01 -23.32
C THR A 30 -8.09 2.27 -23.44
N SER A 31 -8.54 3.51 -23.25
CA SER A 31 -9.97 3.90 -23.24
C SER A 31 -10.86 3.10 -22.28
N THR A 32 -10.26 2.38 -21.31
CA THR A 32 -10.96 1.61 -20.28
C THR A 32 -11.30 2.46 -19.05
N LEU A 33 -10.98 3.77 -19.12
CA LEU A 33 -11.15 4.72 -18.03
C LEU A 33 -12.62 4.90 -17.67
N SER A 34 -13.08 4.12 -16.70
CA SER A 34 -14.42 4.24 -16.13
C SER A 34 -14.34 4.97 -14.80
N LYS A 35 -15.26 5.91 -14.54
CA LYS A 35 -15.34 6.65 -13.27
C LYS A 35 -15.27 5.73 -12.02
N PRO A 36 -15.93 4.54 -12.01
CA PRO A 36 -15.85 3.62 -10.87
C PRO A 36 -14.46 3.00 -10.65
N VAL A 37 -13.67 2.81 -11.71
CA VAL A 37 -12.31 2.27 -11.65
C VAL A 37 -11.36 3.31 -11.05
N LEU A 38 -11.49 4.57 -11.46
CA LEU A 38 -10.70 5.67 -10.90
C LEU A 38 -10.98 5.87 -9.41
N LEU A 39 -12.26 5.87 -9.01
CA LEU A 39 -12.64 5.98 -7.61
C LEU A 39 -12.16 4.79 -6.78
N GLY A 40 -12.28 3.58 -7.34
CA GLY A 40 -11.71 2.37 -6.74
C GLY A 40 -10.20 2.51 -6.52
N LEU A 41 -9.46 2.95 -7.54
CA LEU A 41 -8.01 3.13 -7.47
C LEU A 41 -7.61 4.11 -6.36
N ILE A 42 -8.21 5.31 -6.35
CA ILE A 42 -7.92 6.33 -5.33
C ILE A 42 -8.26 5.80 -3.93
N PHE A 43 -9.43 5.17 -3.77
CA PHE A 43 -9.85 4.60 -2.50
C PHE A 43 -8.89 3.50 -2.01
N GLY A 44 -8.54 2.56 -2.89
CA GLY A 44 -7.58 1.50 -2.61
C GLY A 44 -6.21 2.05 -2.22
N SER A 45 -5.73 3.08 -2.91
CA SER A 45 -4.43 3.70 -2.63
C SER A 45 -4.39 4.44 -1.30
N ILE A 46 -5.47 5.13 -0.91
CA ILE A 46 -5.58 5.77 0.42
C ILE A 46 -5.50 4.70 1.52
N ILE A 47 -6.23 3.60 1.37
CA ILE A 47 -6.20 2.48 2.31
C ILE A 47 -4.81 1.82 2.34
N ALA A 48 -4.14 1.71 1.19
CA ALA A 48 -2.80 1.15 1.10
C ALA A 48 -1.78 2.02 1.87
N MET A 49 -1.85 3.34 1.70
CA MET A 49 -1.03 4.30 2.47
C MET A 49 -1.29 4.20 3.97
N LEU A 50 -2.56 4.07 4.38
CA LEU A 50 -2.92 3.92 5.79
C LEU A 50 -2.35 2.62 6.38
N ASN A 51 -2.51 1.50 5.67
CA ASN A 51 -1.94 0.21 6.07
C ASN A 51 -0.41 0.22 6.14
N PHE A 52 0.24 0.95 5.23
CA PHE A 52 1.69 1.12 5.24
C PHE A 52 2.16 1.93 6.46
N ARG A 53 1.46 3.01 6.79
CA ARG A 53 1.73 3.79 7.99
C ARG A 53 1.53 2.96 9.27
N LEU A 54 0.46 2.16 9.29
CA LEU A 54 0.17 1.23 10.39
C LEU A 54 1.26 0.16 10.56
N LEU A 55 1.85 -0.32 9.45
CA LEU A 55 3.03 -1.19 9.48
C LEU A 55 4.24 -0.50 10.11
N ALA A 56 4.53 0.73 9.71
CA ALA A 56 5.69 1.47 10.23
C ALA A 56 5.59 1.68 11.75
N ILE A 57 4.42 2.09 12.23
CA ILE A 57 4.15 2.27 13.67
C ILE A 57 4.22 0.93 14.41
N SER A 58 3.68 -0.14 13.82
CA SER A 58 3.74 -1.47 14.43
C SER A 58 5.17 -1.96 14.56
N LEU A 59 6.00 -1.78 13.54
CA LEU A 59 7.41 -2.15 13.58
C LEU A 59 8.15 -1.39 14.68
N GLU A 60 7.94 -0.07 14.78
CA GLU A 60 8.53 0.77 15.83
C GLU A 60 8.12 0.31 17.23
N LYS A 61 6.86 -0.09 17.43
CA LYS A 61 6.42 -0.65 18.72
C LYS A 61 6.96 -2.07 18.96
N SER A 62 6.97 -2.93 17.95
CA SER A 62 7.41 -4.32 18.08
C SER A 62 8.83 -4.45 18.58
N VAL A 63 9.74 -3.57 18.16
CA VAL A 63 11.16 -3.61 18.58
C VAL A 63 11.35 -3.26 20.07
N THR A 64 10.34 -2.68 20.72
CA THR A 64 10.39 -2.37 22.17
C THR A 64 9.86 -3.51 23.04
N PHE A 65 9.23 -4.53 22.44
CA PHE A 65 8.66 -5.65 23.18
C PHE A 65 9.65 -6.81 23.36
N PRO A 66 9.57 -7.57 24.48
CA PRO A 66 10.26 -8.85 24.63
C PRO A 66 9.86 -9.83 23.52
N ALA A 67 10.78 -10.71 23.10
CA ALA A 67 10.62 -11.58 21.92
C ALA A 67 9.27 -12.33 21.85
N GLY A 68 8.81 -12.93 22.95
CA GLY A 68 7.52 -13.64 22.99
C GLY A 68 6.30 -12.73 22.78
N LYS A 69 6.35 -11.49 23.30
CA LYS A 69 5.26 -10.51 23.13
C LYS A 69 5.34 -9.82 21.77
N ALA A 70 6.54 -9.63 21.22
CA ALA A 70 6.76 -9.06 19.89
C ALA A 70 6.15 -9.95 18.79
N GLN A 71 6.27 -11.28 18.92
CA GLN A 71 5.68 -12.22 17.96
C GLN A 71 4.15 -12.16 17.97
N ALA A 72 3.52 -12.20 19.15
CA ALA A 72 2.06 -12.12 19.28
C ALA A 72 1.51 -10.76 18.80
N TYR A 73 2.22 -9.67 19.06
CA TYR A 73 1.83 -8.35 18.58
C TYR A 73 1.95 -8.25 17.04
N ALA A 74 3.01 -8.80 16.45
CA ALA A 74 3.20 -8.81 15.00
C ALA A 74 2.12 -9.63 14.28
N SER A 75 1.74 -10.80 14.82
CA SER A 75 0.66 -11.63 14.26
C SER A 75 -0.71 -10.96 14.38
N ALA A 76 -1.01 -10.33 15.53
CA ALA A 76 -2.25 -9.57 15.71
C ALA A 76 -2.34 -8.40 14.72
N GLN A 77 -1.24 -7.65 14.52
CA GLN A 77 -1.22 -6.56 13.54
C GLN A 77 -1.39 -7.05 12.10
N TYR A 78 -0.86 -8.24 11.80
CA TYR A 78 -1.07 -8.86 10.50
C TYR A 78 -2.54 -9.25 10.29
N ALA A 79 -3.19 -9.79 11.32
CA ALA A 79 -4.63 -10.10 11.29
C ALA A 79 -5.48 -8.84 11.09
N ILE A 80 -5.18 -7.74 11.81
CA ILE A 80 -5.85 -6.45 11.64
C ILE A 80 -5.73 -5.96 10.20
N ARG A 81 -4.55 -6.12 9.59
CA ARG A 81 -4.32 -5.71 8.21
C ARG A 81 -5.17 -6.53 7.23
N LEU A 82 -5.22 -7.84 7.40
CA LEU A 82 -6.06 -8.72 6.58
C LEU A 82 -7.54 -8.36 6.73
N PHE A 83 -7.98 -8.05 7.96
CA PHE A 83 -9.34 -7.62 8.23
C PHE A 83 -9.66 -6.30 7.51
N ILE A 84 -8.79 -5.29 7.60
CA ILE A 84 -8.96 -4.02 6.88
C ILE A 84 -9.04 -4.25 5.37
N MET A 85 -8.16 -5.10 4.81
CA MET A 85 -8.18 -5.43 3.38
C MET A 85 -9.49 -6.13 2.98
N ALA A 86 -9.99 -7.06 3.78
CA ALA A 86 -11.24 -7.76 3.53
C ALA A 86 -12.45 -6.80 3.56
N VAL A 87 -12.52 -5.93 4.57
CA VAL A 87 -13.59 -4.91 4.69
C VAL A 87 -13.56 -3.95 3.51
N VAL A 88 -12.37 -3.50 3.08
CA VAL A 88 -12.22 -2.56 1.96
C VAL A 88 -12.62 -3.20 0.63
N LEU A 89 -12.26 -4.46 0.40
CA LEU A 89 -12.69 -5.20 -0.78
C LEU A 89 -14.19 -5.45 -0.77
N PHE A 90 -14.76 -5.82 0.38
CA PHE A 90 -16.20 -6.00 0.54
C PHE A 90 -16.99 -4.69 0.33
N ALA A 91 -16.49 -3.58 0.87
CA ALA A 91 -17.05 -2.24 0.63
C ALA A 91 -16.99 -1.86 -0.85
N SER A 92 -15.88 -2.19 -1.54
CA SER A 92 -15.76 -1.92 -2.98
C SER A 92 -16.67 -2.80 -3.85
N ALA A 93 -17.08 -3.96 -3.34
CA ALA A 93 -18.00 -4.88 -4.02
C ALA A 93 -19.48 -4.48 -3.84
N THR A 94 -19.80 -3.84 -2.73
CA THR A 94 -21.18 -3.46 -2.37
C THR A 94 -21.57 -2.08 -2.90
N VAL A 95 -20.59 -1.20 -3.16
CA VAL A 95 -20.84 0.15 -3.70
C VAL A 95 -20.82 0.11 -5.24
N PRO A 96 -21.94 0.40 -5.93
CA PRO A 96 -22.01 0.37 -7.40
C PRO A 96 -21.07 1.36 -8.09
N HIS A 97 -20.63 2.38 -7.35
CA HIS A 97 -19.72 3.43 -7.81
C HIS A 97 -18.24 3.08 -7.61
N LEU A 98 -17.91 1.94 -6.98
CA LEU A 98 -16.55 1.46 -6.81
C LEU A 98 -16.35 0.21 -7.63
N ASN A 99 -15.22 0.14 -8.35
CA ASN A 99 -14.81 -1.09 -8.99
C ASN A 99 -13.82 -1.84 -8.09
N ILE A 100 -14.09 -3.13 -7.85
CA ILE A 100 -13.22 -4.02 -7.08
C ILE A 100 -11.81 -4.07 -7.70
N ILE A 101 -11.70 -4.10 -9.03
CA ILE A 101 -10.42 -4.18 -9.75
C ILE A 101 -9.60 -2.91 -9.50
N GLY A 102 -10.22 -1.74 -9.61
CA GLY A 102 -9.55 -0.46 -9.30
C GLY A 102 -9.06 -0.43 -7.85
N THR A 103 -9.91 -0.86 -6.92
CA THR A 103 -9.59 -0.93 -5.49
C THR A 103 -8.44 -1.90 -5.22
N ALA A 104 -8.45 -3.08 -5.82
CA ALA A 104 -7.38 -4.06 -5.68
C ALA A 104 -6.04 -3.55 -6.23
N LEU A 105 -6.04 -2.88 -7.39
CA LEU A 105 -4.85 -2.26 -7.96
C LEU A 105 -4.28 -1.17 -7.04
N GLY A 106 -5.15 -0.31 -6.49
CA GLY A 106 -4.75 0.72 -5.54
C GLY A 106 -4.22 0.13 -4.23
N LEU A 107 -4.82 -0.96 -3.74
CA LEU A 107 -4.36 -1.68 -2.55
C LEU A 107 -2.97 -2.30 -2.73
N LEU A 108 -2.70 -2.83 -3.93
CA LEU A 108 -1.44 -3.49 -4.29
C LEU A 108 -0.33 -2.50 -4.67
N SER A 109 -0.66 -1.26 -5.01
CA SER A 109 0.29 -0.19 -5.38
C SER A 109 1.47 -0.10 -4.40
N THR A 110 1.20 -0.17 -3.10
CA THR A 110 2.21 -0.07 -2.04
C THR A 110 3.24 -1.21 -2.14
N LYS A 111 2.79 -2.43 -2.40
CA LYS A 111 3.69 -3.60 -2.55
C LYS A 111 4.55 -3.46 -3.80
N PHE A 112 3.96 -3.03 -4.92
CA PHE A 112 4.68 -2.79 -6.16
C PHE A 112 5.76 -1.71 -5.98
N VAL A 113 5.41 -0.57 -5.39
CA VAL A 113 6.36 0.54 -5.17
C VAL A 113 7.55 0.11 -4.31
N ILE A 114 7.30 -0.63 -3.23
CA ILE A 114 8.37 -1.14 -2.35
C ILE A 114 9.24 -2.15 -3.10
N LEU A 115 8.63 -3.06 -3.86
CA LEU A 115 9.35 -4.08 -4.62
C LEU A 115 10.22 -3.43 -5.71
N SER A 116 9.67 -2.49 -6.49
CA SER A 116 10.40 -1.75 -7.51
C SER A 116 11.57 -0.97 -6.91
N LYS A 117 11.36 -0.30 -5.77
CA LYS A 117 12.44 0.43 -5.09
C LYS A 117 13.55 -0.49 -4.60
N ASN A 118 13.19 -1.66 -4.05
CA ASN A 118 14.17 -2.67 -3.62
C ASN A 118 14.92 -3.28 -4.81
N PHE A 119 14.24 -3.51 -5.93
CA PHE A 119 14.85 -4.07 -7.13
C PHE A 119 15.85 -3.10 -7.78
N ILE A 120 15.47 -1.82 -7.92
CA ILE A 120 16.35 -0.76 -8.41
C ILE A 120 17.57 -0.59 -7.50
N ASN A 121 17.37 -0.57 -6.17
CA ASN A 121 18.50 -0.52 -5.22
C ASN A 121 19.43 -1.73 -5.34
N LYS A 122 18.88 -2.92 -5.59
CA LYS A 122 19.67 -4.15 -5.75
C LYS A 122 20.48 -4.13 -7.05
N LEU A 123 19.92 -3.60 -8.14
CA LEU A 123 20.63 -3.39 -9.40
C LEU A 123 21.75 -2.36 -9.25
N LYS A 124 21.45 -1.20 -8.65
CA LYS A 124 22.45 -0.15 -8.41
C LYS A 124 23.60 -0.59 -7.50
N ARG A 125 23.36 -1.53 -6.58
CA ARG A 125 24.40 -2.12 -5.72
C ARG A 125 25.24 -3.19 -6.42
N LYS A 126 24.80 -3.70 -7.57
CA LYS A 126 25.53 -4.69 -8.37
C LYS A 126 26.43 -4.03 -9.43
N GLU A 127 26.23 -2.74 -9.69
CA GLU A 127 27.02 -1.91 -10.60
C GLU A 127 28.12 -1.10 -9.89
N ALA A 128 28.26 -1.25 -8.55
CA ALA A 128 29.24 -0.55 -7.71
C ALA A 128 30.28 -1.53 -7.13
#